data_AF-A0A841BPS6-F1
#
_entry.id   AF-A0A841BPS6-F1
#
_cell.length_a   1.000
_cell.length_b   1.000
_cell.length_c   1.000
_cell.angle_alpha   90.00
_cell.angle_beta   90.00
_cell.angle_gamma   90.00
#
_symmetry.space_group_name_H-M   'P 1'
#
loop_
_entity.id
_entity.type
_entity.pdbx_description
1 polymer ?
#
loop_
_entity_poly.entity_id
_entity_poly.type
_entity_poly.pdbx_seq_one_letter_code
_entity_poly.pdbx_strand_id
1 'polypeptide(L)'
;MTASPPRFAAVLIALVLGGCTSTVQPDAPVALSPVTRQSADPEIPVSVLGVGDSFGADLRGDGHATITVTEVSAVPAAAPGRVRLVVTVAILLDKAGDPITGGPENFRFRDAPGTVHKAQTGALRPALPSVSLTTTGQRSGGKLFFDIPAGSAKGGYLQLMTGNLVHALWKV
;
A
#
# COMPACT_ATOMS: atom_id res chain seq x y z
N MET A 1 -37.06 18.35 30.86
CA MET A 1 -38.32 18.12 30.11
C MET A 1 -37.93 18.04 28.64
N THR A 2 -37.66 16.83 28.10
CA THR A 2 -38.63 15.87 27.49
C THR A 2 -39.18 16.37 26.15
N ALA A 3 -39.23 15.60 25.06
CA ALA A 3 -38.64 14.28 24.73
C ALA A 3 -38.77 14.03 23.21
N SER A 4 -38.10 13.00 22.69
CA SER A 4 -38.35 12.40 21.36
C SER A 4 -38.10 10.89 21.44
N PRO A 5 -38.62 10.06 20.50
CA PRO A 5 -39.82 10.22 19.66
C PRO A 5 -40.88 9.24 20.26
N PRO A 6 -41.46 8.20 19.61
CA PRO A 6 -41.84 7.93 18.22
C PRO A 6 -43.35 8.13 17.97
N ARG A 7 -43.81 7.81 16.75
CA ARG A 7 -45.19 7.40 16.46
C ARG A 7 -45.17 6.13 15.62
N PHE A 8 -45.82 5.07 16.11
CA PHE A 8 -46.12 3.88 15.31
C PHE A 8 -47.20 4.22 14.28
N ALA A 9 -47.01 3.78 13.04
CA ALA A 9 -48.06 3.71 12.04
C ALA A 9 -47.99 2.33 11.37
N ALA A 10 -48.87 1.43 11.81
CA ALA A 10 -49.10 0.17 11.10
C ALA A 10 -49.82 0.48 9.79
N VAL A 11 -49.41 -0.18 8.69
CA VAL A 11 -50.13 -0.14 7.42
C VAL A 11 -50.56 -1.54 7.04
N LEU A 12 -51.83 -1.62 6.62
CA LEU A 12 -52.61 -2.81 6.38
C LEU A 12 -52.05 -3.65 5.21
N ILE A 13 -52.02 -4.98 5.37
CA ILE A 13 -51.87 -5.90 4.24
C ILE A 13 -53.26 -6.13 3.65
N ALA A 14 -53.50 -5.66 2.43
CA ALA A 14 -54.71 -5.95 1.66
C ALA A 14 -54.38 -6.95 0.54
N LEU A 15 -54.96 -8.14 0.63
CA LEU A 15 -54.82 -9.20 -0.37
C LEU A 15 -55.95 -9.08 -1.40
N VAL A 16 -55.63 -8.90 -2.69
CA VAL A 16 -56.62 -9.00 -3.78
C VAL A 16 -56.05 -9.85 -4.91
N LEU A 17 -56.80 -10.87 -5.30
CA LEU A 17 -56.50 -11.79 -6.40
C LEU A 17 -57.19 -11.33 -7.68
N GLY A 18 -56.52 -11.46 -8.83
CA GLY A 18 -57.16 -11.52 -10.15
C GLY A 18 -56.60 -10.55 -11.20
N GLY A 19 -56.04 -11.09 -12.28
CA GLY A 19 -55.65 -10.34 -13.48
C GLY A 19 -54.35 -10.85 -14.12
N CYS A 20 -54.45 -11.65 -15.18
CA CYS A 20 -53.29 -12.21 -15.87
C CYS A 20 -52.61 -11.18 -16.80
N THR A 21 -51.46 -10.64 -16.39
CA THR A 21 -50.48 -10.00 -17.29
C THR A 21 -49.07 -10.42 -16.86
N SER A 22 -48.19 -10.67 -17.83
CA SER A 22 -46.87 -11.28 -17.60
C SER A 22 -46.01 -10.46 -16.64
N THR A 23 -45.79 -10.97 -15.43
CA THR A 23 -44.87 -10.40 -14.45
C THR A 23 -43.43 -10.58 -14.94
N VAL A 24 -42.78 -9.45 -15.26
CA VAL A 24 -41.32 -9.37 -15.26
C VAL A 24 -40.84 -9.78 -13.86
N GLN A 25 -40.09 -10.88 -13.78
CA GLN A 25 -39.55 -11.37 -12.53
C GLN A 25 -38.53 -10.35 -12.00
N PRO A 26 -38.72 -9.76 -10.81
CA PRO A 26 -37.63 -9.03 -10.17
C PRO A 26 -36.55 -10.05 -9.83
N ASP A 27 -35.31 -9.76 -10.23
CA ASP A 27 -34.17 -10.61 -9.91
C ASP A 27 -34.09 -10.83 -8.40
N ALA A 28 -33.81 -12.07 -8.01
CA ALA A 28 -33.71 -12.42 -6.59
C ALA A 28 -32.60 -11.57 -5.94
N PRO A 29 -32.78 -11.08 -4.70
CA PRO A 29 -31.70 -10.40 -4.01
C PRO A 29 -30.54 -11.38 -3.86
N VAL A 30 -29.45 -11.14 -4.60
CA VAL A 30 -28.22 -11.90 -4.48
C VAL A 30 -27.73 -11.73 -3.05
N ALA A 31 -27.96 -12.76 -2.25
CA ALA A 31 -27.42 -12.83 -0.90
C ALA A 31 -25.90 -12.90 -1.03
N LEU A 32 -25.25 -11.75 -0.86
CA LEU A 32 -23.81 -11.66 -0.68
C LEU A 32 -23.49 -12.38 0.63
N SER A 33 -23.22 -13.68 0.54
CA SER A 33 -22.71 -14.48 1.65
C SER A 33 -21.53 -13.72 2.27
N PRO A 34 -21.56 -13.44 3.58
CA PRO A 34 -20.43 -12.76 4.21
C PRO A 34 -19.19 -13.62 4.00
N VAL A 35 -18.21 -13.06 3.29
CA VAL A 35 -16.91 -13.71 3.11
C VAL A 35 -16.17 -13.61 4.43
N THR A 36 -16.50 -14.55 5.34
CA THR A 36 -15.71 -14.83 6.53
C THR A 36 -14.35 -15.30 6.05
N ARG A 37 -13.39 -14.37 5.93
CA ARG A 37 -11.99 -14.72 5.73
C ARG A 37 -11.51 -15.39 7.02
N GLN A 38 -11.61 -16.71 7.00
CA GLN A 38 -11.14 -17.60 8.05
C GLN A 38 -9.69 -17.25 8.41
N SER A 39 -9.44 -16.99 9.69
CA SER A 39 -8.07 -16.84 10.20
C SER A 39 -7.31 -18.15 9.97
N ALA A 40 -6.45 -18.15 8.97
CA ALA A 40 -5.30 -19.05 8.91
C ALA A 40 -4.10 -18.22 9.39
N ASP A 41 -3.44 -18.70 10.44
CA ASP A 41 -2.14 -18.19 10.87
C ASP A 41 -1.07 -18.58 9.82
N PRO A 42 -0.34 -17.63 9.21
CA PRO A 42 0.72 -17.96 8.27
C PRO A 42 2.07 -17.40 8.70
N GLU A 43 3.11 -18.17 8.41
CA GLU A 43 4.44 -17.65 8.14
C GLU A 43 4.32 -16.64 6.98
N ILE A 44 4.15 -15.35 7.30
CA ILE A 44 3.55 -14.37 6.37
C ILE A 44 4.41 -14.26 5.10
N PRO A 45 3.91 -14.70 3.93
CA PRO A 45 4.68 -14.57 2.70
C PRO A 45 4.80 -13.08 2.37
N VAL A 46 6.03 -12.58 2.27
CA VAL A 46 6.31 -11.17 2.00
C VAL A 46 5.60 -10.75 0.71
N SER A 47 4.71 -9.76 0.80
CA SER A 47 3.88 -9.32 -0.32
C SER A 47 4.74 -8.84 -1.48
N VAL A 48 4.49 -9.40 -2.68
CA VAL A 48 5.12 -8.98 -3.94
C VAL A 48 4.12 -8.16 -4.75
N LEU A 49 4.55 -6.96 -5.14
CA LEU A 49 3.73 -5.87 -5.66
C LEU A 49 4.27 -5.36 -7.00
N GLY A 50 3.42 -4.77 -7.84
CA GLY A 50 3.81 -4.03 -9.03
C GLY A 50 4.10 -2.56 -8.75
N VAL A 51 4.83 -1.89 -9.65
CA VAL A 51 4.93 -0.42 -9.63
C VAL A 51 3.53 0.17 -9.84
N GLY A 52 3.13 1.10 -8.97
CA GLY A 52 1.77 1.63 -8.85
C GLY A 52 0.98 1.04 -7.67
N ASP A 53 1.32 -0.18 -7.22
CA ASP A 53 0.63 -0.82 -6.10
C ASP A 53 1.06 -0.23 -4.75
N SER A 54 0.11 -0.21 -3.83
CA SER A 54 0.27 0.34 -2.49
C SER A 54 0.29 -0.76 -1.42
N PHE A 55 1.10 -0.56 -0.39
CA PHE A 55 1.24 -1.47 0.74
C PHE A 55 0.95 -0.75 2.05
N GLY A 56 0.02 -1.29 2.84
CA GLY A 56 -0.19 -0.88 4.22
C GLY A 56 0.81 -1.59 5.14
N ALA A 57 1.54 -0.81 5.94
CA ALA A 57 2.53 -1.32 6.88
C ALA A 57 2.29 -0.76 8.29
N ASP A 58 2.12 -1.65 9.27
CA ASP A 58 2.31 -1.30 10.68
C ASP A 58 3.81 -1.21 10.97
N LEU A 59 4.30 0.02 11.10
CA LEU A 59 5.72 0.32 11.24
C LEU A 59 6.04 0.69 12.69
N ARG A 60 6.07 -0.31 13.59
CA ARG A 60 6.41 -0.21 15.03
C ARG A 60 5.59 0.80 15.84
N GLY A 61 4.84 0.29 16.82
CA GLY A 61 4.13 1.13 17.81
C GLY A 61 2.78 1.63 17.32
N ASP A 62 1.94 0.70 16.83
CA ASP A 62 0.54 0.90 16.45
C ASP A 62 0.25 1.95 15.36
N GLY A 63 1.28 2.55 14.75
CA GLY A 63 1.16 3.45 13.60
C GLY A 63 1.11 2.68 12.27
N HIS A 64 0.15 3.04 11.42
CA HIS A 64 -0.04 2.45 10.09
C HIS A 64 0.25 3.47 9.00
N ALA A 65 1.06 3.09 8.02
CA ALA A 65 1.35 3.91 6.84
C ALA A 65 1.10 3.15 5.54
N THR A 66 0.60 3.85 4.52
CA THR A 66 0.48 3.37 3.15
C THR A 66 1.69 3.87 2.36
N ILE A 67 2.43 2.93 1.77
CA ILE A 67 3.61 3.18 0.93
C ILE A 67 3.27 2.78 -0.51
N THR A 68 3.55 3.67 -1.47
CA THR A 68 3.34 3.41 -2.90
C THR A 68 4.63 3.69 -3.67
N VAL A 69 5.07 2.75 -4.50
CA VAL A 69 6.15 2.99 -5.48
C VAL A 69 5.49 3.46 -6.77
N THR A 70 5.58 4.76 -7.08
CA THR A 70 4.79 5.37 -8.16
C THR A 70 5.49 5.34 -9.51
N GLU A 71 6.82 5.24 -9.53
CA GLU A 71 7.64 5.31 -10.74
C GLU A 71 8.97 4.61 -10.50
N VAL A 72 9.48 3.90 -11.52
CA VAL A 72 10.86 3.41 -11.53
C VAL A 72 11.49 3.69 -12.90
N SER A 73 12.69 4.25 -12.91
CA SER A 73 13.49 4.48 -14.12
C SER A 73 14.97 4.19 -13.88
N ALA A 74 15.71 3.89 -14.94
CA ALA A 74 17.16 3.72 -14.89
C ALA A 74 17.83 4.79 -15.75
N VAL A 75 18.74 5.57 -15.15
CA VAL A 75 19.53 6.60 -15.84
C VAL A 75 21.03 6.27 -15.78
N PRO A 76 21.88 6.83 -16.65
CA PRO A 76 23.32 6.65 -16.53
C PRO A 76 23.83 7.11 -15.16
N ALA A 77 24.68 6.30 -14.51
CA ALA A 77 25.38 6.72 -13.29
C ALA A 77 26.69 7.44 -13.64
N ALA A 78 27.27 8.16 -12.67
CA ALA A 78 28.57 8.81 -12.83
C ALA A 78 29.74 7.80 -12.97
N ALA A 79 29.56 6.57 -12.48
CA ALA A 79 30.55 5.50 -12.59
C ALA A 79 30.36 4.67 -13.88
N PRO A 80 31.40 4.43 -14.68
CA PRO A 80 31.32 3.57 -15.86
C PRO A 80 30.77 2.17 -15.55
N GLY A 81 29.96 1.63 -16.46
CA GLY A 81 29.34 0.30 -16.30
C GLY A 81 28.22 0.22 -15.25
N ARG A 82 27.82 1.34 -14.64
CA ARG A 82 26.71 1.41 -13.68
C ARG A 82 25.55 2.23 -14.21
N VAL A 83 24.36 1.90 -13.75
CA VAL A 83 23.13 2.71 -13.90
C VAL A 83 22.64 3.12 -12.53
N ARG A 84 22.00 4.29 -12.46
CA ARG A 84 21.29 4.77 -11.29
C ARG A 84 19.82 4.41 -11.45
N LEU A 85 19.35 3.46 -10.65
CA LEU A 85 17.94 3.19 -10.50
C LEU A 85 17.33 4.34 -9.67
N VAL A 86 16.34 5.02 -10.25
CA VAL A 86 15.58 6.11 -9.66
C VAL A 86 14.19 5.58 -9.35
N VAL A 87 13.82 5.56 -8.08
CA VAL A 87 12.53 5.01 -7.62
C VAL A 87 11.77 6.12 -6.91
N THR A 88 10.63 6.55 -7.45
CA THR A 88 9.77 7.54 -6.81
C THR A 88 8.82 6.84 -5.84
N VAL A 89 8.83 7.27 -4.58
CA VAL A 89 8.01 6.70 -3.49
C VAL A 89 7.12 7.80 -2.90
N ALA A 90 5.87 7.43 -2.60
CA ALA A 90 4.94 8.20 -1.80
C ALA A 90 4.62 7.44 -0.50
N ILE A 91 4.46 8.17 0.61
CA ILE A 91 4.14 7.63 1.93
C ILE A 91 3.04 8.49 2.54
N LEU A 92 1.97 7.86 3.03
CA LEU A 92 0.88 8.48 3.78
C LEU A 92 0.80 7.82 5.16
N LEU A 93 0.79 8.60 6.23
CA LEU A 93 0.51 8.06 7.57
C LEU A 93 -1.01 7.97 7.76
N ASP A 94 -1.58 6.78 7.66
CA ASP A 94 -3.03 6.56 7.75
C ASP A 94 -3.52 6.58 9.21
N LYS A 95 -2.66 6.17 10.14
CA LYS A 95 -2.90 6.17 11.58
C LYS A 95 -1.61 6.53 12.31
N ALA A 96 -1.63 7.61 13.07
CA ALA A 96 -0.55 7.94 14.00
C ALA A 96 -0.44 6.90 15.13
N GLY A 97 0.80 6.62 15.52
CA GLY A 97 1.21 5.82 16.67
C GLY A 97 2.56 6.37 17.15
N ASP A 98 3.52 5.50 17.44
CA ASP A 98 4.92 5.93 17.61
C ASP A 98 5.48 6.59 16.32
N PRO A 99 6.49 7.48 16.42
CA PRO A 99 7.05 8.16 15.27
C PRO A 99 7.72 7.21 14.25
N ILE A 100 7.22 7.22 13.02
CA ILE A 100 7.72 6.40 11.91
C ILE A 100 8.67 7.22 11.05
N THR A 101 9.94 6.83 10.89
CA THR A 101 10.82 7.50 9.92
C THR A 101 10.50 7.04 8.50
N GLY A 102 10.12 7.95 7.62
CA GLY A 102 9.75 7.66 6.22
C GLY A 102 10.92 7.68 5.22
N GLY A 103 12.16 7.44 5.67
CA GLY A 103 13.37 7.74 4.89
C GLY A 103 13.97 6.59 4.07
N PRO A 104 14.98 6.92 3.24
CA PRO A 104 15.73 5.96 2.40
C PRO A 104 16.39 4.82 3.18
N GLU A 105 16.66 5.01 4.48
CA GLU A 105 17.22 3.99 5.36
C GLU A 105 16.37 2.71 5.44
N ASN A 106 15.07 2.78 5.17
CA ASN A 106 14.15 1.64 5.15
C ASN A 106 14.06 0.92 3.80
N PHE A 107 14.71 1.44 2.76
CA PHE A 107 14.62 0.89 1.40
C PHE A 107 15.91 0.25 0.92
N ARG A 108 15.80 -0.94 0.34
CA ARG A 108 16.89 -1.65 -0.34
C ARG A 108 16.46 -2.05 -1.74
N PHE A 109 17.41 -2.20 -2.66
CA PHE A 109 17.15 -2.84 -3.94
C PHE A 109 17.89 -4.17 -3.99
N ARG A 110 17.19 -5.28 -4.23
CA ARG A 110 17.78 -6.60 -4.43
C ARG A 110 17.74 -6.94 -5.90
N ASP A 111 18.89 -7.13 -6.54
CA ASP A 111 18.94 -7.57 -7.94
C ASP A 111 18.59 -9.05 -8.12
N ALA A 112 18.38 -9.49 -9.36
CA ALA A 112 17.99 -10.86 -9.67
C ALA A 112 19.02 -11.94 -9.20
N PRO A 113 20.35 -11.71 -9.27
CA PRO A 113 21.34 -12.55 -8.59
C PRO A 113 21.21 -12.60 -7.05
N GLY A 114 20.56 -11.61 -6.45
CA GLY A 114 20.27 -11.54 -5.02
C GLY A 114 21.14 -10.55 -4.23
N THR A 115 21.98 -9.76 -4.90
CA THR A 115 22.82 -8.73 -4.28
C THR A 115 21.95 -7.58 -3.77
N VAL A 116 22.20 -7.12 -2.54
CA VAL A 116 21.43 -6.05 -1.90
C VAL A 116 22.19 -4.72 -1.98
N HIS A 117 21.59 -3.75 -2.66
CA HIS A 117 22.08 -2.39 -2.87
C HIS A 117 21.34 -1.43 -1.92
N LYS A 118 22.08 -0.55 -1.23
CA LYS A 118 21.50 0.45 -0.32
C LYS A 118 21.08 1.70 -1.07
N ALA A 119 19.99 2.33 -0.65
CA ALA A 119 19.60 3.64 -1.15
C ALA A 119 20.68 4.68 -0.82
N GLN A 120 21.00 5.55 -1.78
CA GLN A 120 21.97 6.63 -1.60
C GLN A 120 21.33 7.84 -0.94
N THR A 121 21.92 8.26 0.17
CA THR A 121 21.63 9.52 0.86
C THR A 121 22.64 10.57 0.41
N GLY A 122 22.25 11.49 -0.48
CA GLY A 122 23.19 12.46 -1.08
C GLY A 122 22.53 13.75 -1.55
N ALA A 123 23.33 14.78 -1.83
CA ALA A 123 22.89 16.15 -2.10
C ALA A 123 22.09 16.37 -3.41
N LEU A 124 21.91 15.33 -4.22
CA LEU A 124 21.09 15.37 -5.43
C LEU A 124 19.60 15.34 -5.07
N ARG A 125 19.04 16.54 -4.85
CA ARG A 125 17.58 16.72 -4.71
C ARG A 125 16.87 16.52 -6.05
N PRO A 126 15.62 16.03 -6.07
CA PRO A 126 14.79 15.66 -4.91
C PRO A 126 15.03 14.21 -4.46
N ALA A 127 15.59 14.04 -3.26
CA ALA A 127 15.73 12.74 -2.59
C ALA A 127 14.59 12.53 -1.57
N LEU A 128 14.22 11.27 -1.29
CA LEU A 128 13.31 10.93 -0.20
C LEU A 128 13.91 11.42 1.14
N PRO A 129 13.20 12.24 1.94
CA PRO A 129 13.76 12.76 3.19
C PRO A 129 13.54 11.78 4.36
N SER A 130 14.57 11.59 5.19
CA SER A 130 14.45 10.89 6.49
C SER A 130 13.75 11.79 7.51
N VAL A 131 12.41 11.80 7.48
CA VAL A 131 11.55 12.55 8.39
C VAL A 131 10.69 11.61 9.23
N SER A 132 10.51 11.95 10.51
CA SER A 132 9.51 11.31 11.37
C SER A 132 8.10 11.74 10.96
N LEU A 133 7.24 10.75 10.75
CA LEU A 133 5.80 10.88 10.56
C LEU A 133 5.14 10.64 11.91
N THR A 134 4.34 11.62 12.37
CA THR A 134 3.71 11.61 13.70
C THR A 134 2.22 11.97 13.67
N THR A 135 1.72 12.49 12.56
CA THR A 135 0.36 13.02 12.45
C THR A 135 -0.42 12.28 11.36
N THR A 136 -1.60 11.76 11.68
CA THR A 136 -2.49 11.13 10.68
C THR A 136 -2.75 12.08 9.51
N GLY A 137 -2.65 11.57 8.28
CA GLY A 137 -2.75 12.34 7.04
C GLY A 137 -1.44 13.02 6.60
N GLN A 138 -0.38 13.00 7.42
CA GLN A 138 0.93 13.51 7.03
C GLN A 138 1.50 12.69 5.87
N ARG A 139 2.10 13.39 4.90
CA ARG A 139 2.69 12.80 3.70
C ARG A 139 4.20 12.99 3.69
N SER A 140 4.91 11.98 3.21
CA SER A 140 6.29 12.07 2.76
C SER A 140 6.41 11.47 1.36
N GLY A 141 7.52 11.73 0.67
CA GLY A 141 7.77 11.20 -0.65
C GLY A 141 8.98 11.84 -1.31
N GLY A 142 9.46 11.22 -2.37
CA GLY A 142 10.66 11.65 -3.09
C GLY A 142 11.29 10.51 -3.85
N LYS A 143 12.48 10.75 -4.40
CA LYS A 143 13.22 9.75 -5.18
C LYS A 143 14.26 9.06 -4.33
N LEU A 144 14.31 7.74 -4.42
CA LEU A 144 15.41 6.90 -3.97
C LEU A 144 16.36 6.70 -5.14
N PHE A 145 17.65 6.59 -4.85
CA PHE A 145 18.69 6.36 -5.85
C PHE A 145 19.50 5.12 -5.46
N PHE A 146 19.66 4.18 -6.38
CA PHE A 146 20.52 3.01 -6.22
C PHE A 146 21.50 2.92 -7.39
N ASP A 147 22.80 3.08 -7.14
CA ASP A 147 23.81 2.86 -8.17
C ASP A 147 24.10 1.35 -8.27
N ILE A 148 23.68 0.73 -9.37
CA ILE A 148 23.74 -0.72 -9.59
C ILE A 148 24.51 -1.03 -10.89
N PRO A 149 24.99 -2.25 -11.12
CA PRO A 149 25.58 -2.61 -12.42
C PRO A 149 24.56 -2.45 -13.56
N ALA A 150 25.03 -2.09 -14.75
CA ALA A 150 24.16 -1.98 -15.92
C ALA A 150 23.46 -3.31 -16.21
N GLY A 151 22.13 -3.27 -16.40
CA GLY A 151 21.29 -4.46 -16.60
C GLY A 151 20.73 -5.10 -15.31
N SER A 152 21.31 -4.86 -14.13
CA SER A 152 20.87 -5.46 -12.85
C SER A 152 19.51 -4.99 -12.34
N ALA A 153 18.89 -3.98 -12.96
CA ALA A 153 17.55 -3.51 -12.59
C ALA A 153 16.47 -4.57 -12.84
N LYS A 154 16.56 -5.28 -13.98
CA LYS A 154 15.48 -6.10 -14.52
C LYS A 154 15.26 -7.36 -13.67
N GLY A 155 14.05 -7.52 -13.14
CA GLY A 155 13.69 -8.68 -12.32
C GLY A 155 14.26 -8.60 -10.90
N GLY A 156 14.74 -7.43 -10.49
CA GLY A 156 15.03 -7.14 -9.09
C GLY A 156 13.77 -6.70 -8.33
N TYR A 157 13.95 -6.42 -7.05
CA TYR A 157 12.89 -5.99 -6.14
C TYR A 157 13.35 -4.83 -5.28
N LEU A 158 12.52 -3.78 -5.18
CA LEU A 158 12.61 -2.82 -4.09
C LEU A 158 12.04 -3.46 -2.83
N GLN A 159 12.77 -3.42 -1.73
CA GLN A 159 12.39 -3.97 -0.44
C GLN A 159 12.08 -2.83 0.54
N LEU A 160 10.91 -2.84 1.18
CA LEU A 160 10.63 -2.04 2.38
C LEU A 160 10.99 -2.85 3.62
N MET A 161 11.80 -2.26 4.50
CA MET A 161 12.38 -2.95 5.65
C MET A 161 12.31 -2.12 6.94
N THR A 162 12.14 -2.79 8.07
CA THR A 162 12.36 -2.21 9.40
C THR A 162 13.41 -3.03 10.14
N GLY A 163 14.62 -2.49 10.26
CA GLY A 163 15.77 -3.26 10.73
C GLY A 163 16.11 -4.39 9.74
N ASN A 164 15.95 -5.64 10.18
CA ASN A 164 16.19 -6.84 9.36
C ASN A 164 14.90 -7.45 8.77
N LEU A 165 13.72 -7.00 9.21
CA LEU A 165 12.44 -7.51 8.72
C LEU A 165 12.11 -6.87 7.37
N VAL A 166 11.72 -7.67 6.38
CA VAL A 166 11.17 -7.20 5.10
C VAL A 166 9.66 -7.24 5.19
N HIS A 167 9.00 -6.11 4.93
CA HIS A 167 7.54 -6.00 4.98
C HIS A 167 6.90 -6.23 3.61
N ALA A 168 7.51 -5.69 2.55
CA ALA A 168 7.00 -5.76 1.19
C ALA A 168 8.11 -5.69 0.14
N LEU A 169 7.80 -6.20 -1.06
CA LEU A 169 8.65 -6.22 -2.23
C LEU A 169 7.89 -5.62 -3.42
N TRP A 170 8.43 -4.61 -4.09
CA TRP A 170 7.94 -4.14 -5.39
C TRP A 170 8.85 -4.65 -6.49
N LYS A 171 8.28 -5.31 -7.50
CA LYS A 171 9.00 -5.84 -8.66
C LYS A 171 9.41 -4.70 -9.60
N VAL A 172 10.65 -4.74 -10.07
CA VAL A 172 11.30 -3.75 -10.97
C VAL A 172 11.65 -4.37 -12.32
#